data_AF-A0A1G6K553-F1
#
_entry.id   AF-A0A1G6K553-F1
#
_cell.length_a   1.000
_cell.length_b   1.000
_cell.length_c   1.000
_cell.angle_alpha   90.00
_cell.angle_beta   90.00
_cell.angle_gamma   90.00
#
_symmetry.space_group_name_H-M   'P 1'
#
loop_
_entity.id
_entity.type
_entity.pdbx_description
1 polymer ?
#
loop_
_entity_poly.entity_id
_entity_poly.type
_entity_poly.pdbx_seq_one_letter_code
_entity_poly.pdbx_strand_id
1 'polypeptide(L)'
;MSEELHDVRLTVNGAAHDLRVPARRLLSDALRHDLGLTGTHVGCEHGVCGACTVLLDGQPVRACLLFAVSVQGQEVTTVEGLTRPDGSLSNVQQGFAECHGLQCGFCTPGFLTTITAGLRDNPTPTHEECREMVAGNLCRCTGYQNIVKAVERAAELGLDTPAGSSRATRPTEAAPPAGAAQATNVAGRVASASDPRRSSSERSERIETRIETPEDGS
;
A
#
# COMPACT_ATOMS: atom_id res chain seq x y z
N MET A 1 -5.89 -21.55 29.49
CA MET A 1 -4.64 -20.81 29.69
C MET A 1 -4.95 -19.35 29.41
N SER A 2 -4.72 -18.47 30.38
CA SER A 2 -4.87 -17.03 30.17
C SER A 2 -3.65 -16.51 29.42
N GLU A 3 -3.86 -15.69 28.40
CA GLU A 3 -2.79 -15.10 27.61
C GLU A 3 -2.17 -13.89 28.34
N GLU A 4 -0.83 -13.77 28.30
CA GLU A 4 -0.13 -12.60 28.83
C GLU A 4 -0.39 -11.37 27.97
N LEU A 5 -0.65 -10.23 28.63
CA LEU A 5 -0.93 -8.97 27.97
C LEU A 5 0.20 -7.96 28.23
N HIS A 6 0.54 -7.20 27.20
CA HIS A 6 1.55 -6.14 27.23
C HIS A 6 0.87 -4.77 27.13
N ASP A 7 1.37 -3.82 27.91
CA ASP A 7 1.01 -2.42 27.77
C ASP A 7 1.77 -1.82 26.59
N VAL A 8 1.03 -1.21 25.66
CA VAL A 8 1.54 -0.64 24.41
C VAL A 8 1.00 0.76 24.25
N ARG A 9 1.87 1.72 23.92
CA ARG A 9 1.46 3.07 23.51
C ARG A 9 1.63 3.26 22.01
N LEU A 10 0.53 3.49 21.30
CA LEU A 10 0.49 3.77 19.87
C LEU A 10 0.18 5.25 19.62
N THR A 11 0.82 5.85 18.62
CA THR A 11 0.40 7.15 18.08
C THR A 11 -0.30 6.88 16.75
N VAL A 12 -1.61 7.11 16.68
CA VAL A 12 -2.43 6.85 15.49
C VAL A 12 -3.14 8.13 15.07
N ASN A 13 -2.96 8.56 13.83
CA ASN A 13 -3.54 9.79 13.28
C ASN A 13 -3.29 11.02 14.18
N GLY A 14 -2.06 11.13 14.72
CA GLY A 14 -1.66 12.20 15.64
C GLY A 14 -2.15 12.07 17.09
N ALA A 15 -2.96 11.07 17.42
CA ALA A 15 -3.47 10.83 18.78
C ALA A 15 -2.75 9.67 19.48
N ALA A 16 -2.45 9.83 20.77
CA ALA A 16 -1.85 8.78 21.58
C ALA A 16 -2.93 7.84 22.15
N HIS A 17 -2.70 6.54 22.05
CA HIS A 17 -3.57 5.48 22.54
C HIS A 17 -2.78 4.50 23.40
N ASP A 18 -3.23 4.29 24.63
CA ASP A 18 -2.70 3.26 25.52
C ASP A 18 -3.57 2.00 25.40
N LEU A 19 -2.94 0.87 25.06
CA LEU A 19 -3.57 -0.42 24.83
C LEU A 19 -2.95 -1.49 25.71
N ARG A 20 -3.75 -2.51 26.05
CA ARG A 20 -3.25 -3.71 26.74
C ARG A 20 -3.64 -4.96 25.95
N VAL A 21 -2.68 -5.50 25.21
CA VAL A 21 -2.93 -6.50 24.15
C VAL A 21 -1.93 -7.66 24.23
N PRO A 22 -2.29 -8.85 23.73
CA PRO A 22 -1.33 -9.94 23.65
C PRO A 22 -0.21 -9.66 22.65
N ALA A 23 0.96 -10.29 22.84
CA ALA A 23 2.12 -10.09 21.97
C ALA A 23 1.83 -10.37 20.48
N ARG A 24 0.92 -11.32 20.20
CA ARG A 24 0.52 -11.70 18.84
C ARG A 24 -0.51 -10.76 18.20
N ARG A 25 -1.01 -9.74 18.91
CA ARG A 25 -2.02 -8.84 18.37
C ARG A 25 -1.47 -8.13 17.13
N LEU A 26 -2.07 -8.39 15.98
CA LEU A 26 -1.70 -7.71 14.74
C LEU A 26 -2.08 -6.24 14.81
N LEU A 27 -1.32 -5.38 14.12
CA LEU A 27 -1.61 -3.96 14.04
C LEU A 27 -2.98 -3.71 13.40
N SER A 28 -3.33 -4.47 12.35
CA SER A 28 -4.66 -4.39 11.73
C SER A 28 -5.79 -4.59 12.75
N ASP A 29 -5.61 -5.55 13.65
CA ASP A 29 -6.63 -5.90 14.62
C ASP A 29 -6.68 -4.89 15.77
N ALA A 30 -5.52 -4.38 16.19
CA ALA A 30 -5.46 -3.30 17.17
C ALA A 30 -6.19 -2.05 16.68
N LEU A 31 -5.95 -1.64 15.43
CA LEU A 31 -6.63 -0.50 14.82
C LEU A 31 -8.15 -0.72 14.76
N ARG A 32 -8.59 -1.88 14.25
CA ARG A 32 -10.01 -2.14 13.98
C ARG A 32 -10.83 -2.43 15.23
N HIS A 33 -10.30 -3.27 16.11
CA HIS A 33 -11.06 -3.86 17.20
C HIS A 33 -10.79 -3.21 18.55
N ASP A 34 -9.55 -2.77 18.80
CA ASP A 34 -9.21 -2.12 20.07
C ASP A 34 -9.43 -0.59 19.99
N LEU A 35 -9.09 0.03 18.85
CA LEU A 35 -9.24 1.48 18.65
C LEU A 35 -10.52 1.90 17.90
N GLY A 36 -11.24 0.96 17.29
CA GLY A 36 -12.45 1.25 16.52
C GLY A 36 -12.21 1.99 15.19
N LEU A 37 -10.96 2.09 14.74
CA LEU A 37 -10.56 2.66 13.44
C LEU A 37 -10.75 1.60 12.35
N THR A 38 -11.99 1.48 11.89
CA THR A 38 -12.45 0.37 11.05
C THR A 38 -12.14 0.53 9.56
N GLY A 39 -11.63 1.69 9.13
CA GLY A 39 -11.31 1.97 7.73
C GLY A 39 -10.16 1.12 7.19
N THR A 40 -9.23 0.69 8.04
CA THR A 40 -8.21 -0.29 7.62
C THR A 40 -8.87 -1.66 7.45
N HIS A 41 -8.89 -2.20 6.23
CA HIS A 41 -9.56 -3.48 5.94
C HIS A 41 -8.58 -4.65 5.90
N VAL A 42 -9.10 -5.84 6.21
CA VAL A 42 -8.32 -7.08 6.21
C VAL A 42 -8.93 -8.04 5.19
N GLY A 43 -8.20 -8.28 4.09
CA GLY A 43 -8.66 -9.12 2.98
C GLY A 43 -8.03 -10.50 2.97
N CYS A 44 -6.70 -10.56 2.82
CA CYS A 44 -5.98 -11.83 2.66
C CYS A 44 -5.17 -12.26 3.88
N GLU A 45 -4.88 -11.36 4.83
CA GLU A 45 -4.08 -11.63 6.05
C GLU A 45 -2.64 -12.12 5.87
N HIS A 46 -2.19 -12.34 4.64
CA HIS A 46 -0.81 -12.76 4.33
C HIS A 46 -0.05 -11.76 3.43
N GLY A 47 -0.43 -10.47 3.49
CA GLY A 47 0.32 -9.36 2.88
C GLY A 47 0.16 -9.13 1.38
N VAL A 48 -0.62 -9.94 0.66
CA VAL A 48 -0.72 -9.90 -0.81
C VAL A 48 -1.69 -8.84 -1.33
N CYS A 49 -2.87 -8.70 -0.74
CA CYS A 49 -3.94 -7.88 -1.34
C CYS A 49 -3.80 -6.36 -1.13
N GLY A 50 -3.06 -5.95 -0.11
CA GLY A 50 -2.88 -4.53 0.24
C GLY A 50 -4.08 -3.78 0.80
N ALA A 51 -5.21 -4.43 1.08
CA ALA A 51 -6.37 -3.77 1.69
C ALA A 51 -6.08 -3.19 3.10
N CYS A 52 -5.07 -3.73 3.78
CA CYS A 52 -4.64 -3.33 5.12
C CYS A 52 -3.47 -2.34 5.12
N THR A 53 -3.22 -1.63 4.01
CA THR A 53 -2.15 -0.62 4.00
C THR A 53 -2.47 0.47 5.01
N VAL A 54 -1.47 0.80 5.81
CA VAL A 54 -1.39 2.02 6.62
C VAL A 54 -0.04 2.66 6.38
N LEU A 55 0.16 3.89 6.81
CA LEU A 55 1.48 4.51 6.84
C LEU A 55 2.10 4.31 8.23
N LEU A 56 3.35 3.89 8.28
CA LEU A 56 4.17 3.83 9.49
C LEU A 56 5.34 4.78 9.29
N ASP A 57 5.42 5.84 10.08
CA ASP A 57 6.33 6.97 9.88
C ASP A 57 6.30 7.50 8.42
N GLY A 58 5.08 7.55 7.87
CA GLY A 58 4.83 7.97 6.48
C GLY A 58 5.12 6.92 5.41
N GLN A 59 5.65 5.74 5.74
CA GLN A 59 5.94 4.68 4.76
C GLN A 59 4.81 3.65 4.69
N PRO A 60 4.38 3.21 3.50
CA PRO A 60 3.29 2.25 3.36
C PRO A 60 3.71 0.85 3.85
N VAL A 61 2.95 0.29 4.78
CA VAL A 61 3.18 -1.06 5.34
C VAL A 61 1.91 -1.89 5.39
N ARG A 62 2.05 -3.22 5.45
CA ARG A 62 0.91 -4.14 5.63
C ARG A 62 0.62 -4.32 7.12
N ALA A 63 -0.46 -3.71 7.61
CA ALA A 63 -0.81 -3.81 9.03
C ALA A 63 -1.07 -5.25 9.49
N CYS A 64 -1.49 -6.15 8.59
CA CYS A 64 -1.72 -7.56 8.92
C CYS A 64 -0.43 -8.38 9.12
N LEU A 65 0.74 -7.82 8.83
CA LEU A 65 2.04 -8.50 9.01
C LEU A 65 2.88 -7.89 10.13
N LEU A 66 2.33 -6.93 10.88
CA LEU A 66 3.00 -6.26 11.99
C LEU A 66 2.28 -6.57 13.29
N PHE A 67 3.02 -6.75 14.37
CA PHE A 67 2.44 -6.83 15.71
C PHE A 67 2.29 -5.43 16.31
N ALA A 68 1.19 -5.16 17.00
CA ALA A 68 0.94 -3.87 17.66
C ALA A 68 2.07 -3.52 18.65
N VAL A 69 2.59 -4.51 19.37
CA VAL A 69 3.72 -4.33 20.31
C VAL A 69 5.01 -3.84 19.62
N SER A 70 5.21 -4.17 18.34
CA SER A 70 6.43 -3.83 17.59
C SER A 70 6.46 -2.41 17.02
N VAL A 71 5.31 -1.73 16.98
CA VAL A 71 5.18 -0.39 16.40
C VAL A 71 5.17 0.73 17.44
N GLN A 72 5.46 0.41 18.70
CA GLN A 72 5.58 1.41 19.75
C GLN A 72 6.67 2.44 19.41
N GLY A 73 6.35 3.71 19.63
CA GLY A 73 7.25 4.84 19.35
C GLY A 73 7.28 5.30 17.88
N GLN A 74 6.49 4.66 17.00
CA GLN A 74 6.28 5.09 15.61
C GLN A 74 4.89 5.72 15.46
N GLU A 75 4.72 6.51 14.40
CA GLU A 75 3.45 7.12 14.04
C GLU A 75 2.72 6.28 12.98
N VAL A 76 1.48 5.91 13.27
CA VAL A 76 0.60 5.22 12.32
C VAL A 76 -0.41 6.20 11.74
N THR A 77 -0.51 6.26 10.42
CA THR A 77 -1.60 6.99 9.73
C THR A 77 -2.48 6.00 8.98
N THR A 78 -3.76 5.98 9.32
CA THR A 78 -4.79 5.17 8.63
C THR A 78 -5.54 6.03 7.61
N VAL A 79 -6.49 5.44 6.88
CA VAL A 79 -7.31 6.18 5.90
C VAL A 79 -8.10 7.34 6.54
N GLU A 80 -8.53 7.16 7.79
CA GLU A 80 -9.23 8.16 8.60
C GLU A 80 -8.35 9.39 8.87
N GLY A 81 -7.03 9.21 8.95
CA GLY A 81 -6.07 10.28 9.15
C GLY A 81 -5.69 11.05 7.88
N LEU A 82 -6.21 10.66 6.71
CA LEU A 82 -5.90 11.35 5.44
C LEU A 82 -6.74 12.61 5.23
N THR A 83 -7.92 12.68 5.84
CA THR A 83 -8.81 13.84 5.74
C THR A 83 -8.14 15.09 6.28
N ARG A 84 -8.37 16.24 5.63
CA ARG A 84 -7.78 17.51 6.05
C ARG A 84 -8.31 17.94 7.44
N PRO A 85 -7.59 18.82 8.15
CA PRO A 85 -8.02 19.29 9.47
C PRO A 85 -9.39 19.97 9.49
N ASP A 86 -9.82 20.54 8.36
CA ASP A 86 -11.14 21.17 8.20
C ASP A 86 -12.27 20.15 7.89
N GLY A 87 -11.95 18.86 7.83
CA GLY A 87 -12.88 17.78 7.50
C GLY A 87 -13.07 17.55 5.99
N SER A 88 -12.40 18.33 5.13
CA SER A 88 -12.48 18.13 3.68
C SER A 88 -11.66 16.93 3.21
N LEU A 89 -12.09 16.33 2.08
CA LEU A 89 -11.39 15.20 1.46
C LEU A 89 -9.98 15.60 1.04
N SER A 90 -9.00 14.76 1.34
CA SER A 90 -7.64 14.89 0.78
C SER A 90 -7.67 14.91 -0.76
N ASN A 91 -6.63 15.40 -1.42
CA ASN A 91 -6.57 15.41 -2.89
C ASN A 91 -6.64 14.00 -3.49
N VAL A 92 -6.09 13.00 -2.78
CA VAL A 92 -6.21 11.59 -3.16
C VAL A 92 -7.65 11.09 -3.02
N GLN A 93 -8.32 11.41 -1.90
CA GLN A 93 -9.73 11.07 -1.69
C GLN A 93 -10.64 11.76 -2.72
N GLN A 94 -10.38 13.03 -3.02
CA GLN A 94 -11.08 13.81 -4.02
C GLN A 94 -10.91 13.24 -5.43
N GLY A 95 -9.69 12.85 -5.82
CA GLY A 95 -9.43 12.17 -7.09
C GLY A 95 -10.23 10.88 -7.25
N PHE A 96 -10.34 10.08 -6.17
CA PHE A 96 -11.18 8.87 -6.18
C PHE A 96 -12.67 9.19 -6.36
N ALA A 97 -13.16 10.24 -5.71
CA ALA A 97 -14.54 10.67 -5.83
C ALA A 97 -14.86 11.16 -7.26
N GLU A 98 -14.02 12.03 -7.82
CA GLU A 98 -14.22 12.61 -9.16
C GLU A 98 -14.08 11.58 -10.29
N CYS A 99 -13.13 10.64 -10.15
CA CYS A 99 -12.84 9.66 -11.19
C CYS A 99 -13.61 8.34 -11.05
N HIS A 100 -14.53 8.25 -10.08
CA HIS A 100 -15.27 7.00 -9.79
C HIS A 100 -14.29 5.83 -9.53
N GLY A 101 -13.28 6.08 -8.69
CA GLY A 101 -12.18 5.17 -8.39
C GLY A 101 -12.54 3.98 -7.50
N LEU A 102 -13.81 3.83 -7.11
CA LEU A 102 -14.29 2.72 -6.28
C LEU A 102 -15.66 2.20 -6.72
N GLN A 103 -15.98 0.98 -6.26
CA GLN A 103 -17.31 0.37 -6.34
C GLN A 103 -17.71 -0.15 -4.96
N CYS A 104 -17.34 -1.39 -4.61
CA CYS A 104 -17.66 -1.96 -3.28
C CYS A 104 -16.95 -1.25 -2.11
N GLY A 105 -15.91 -0.45 -2.40
CA GLY A 105 -15.16 0.32 -1.40
C GLY A 105 -14.17 -0.49 -0.56
N PHE A 106 -14.18 -1.82 -0.59
CA PHE A 106 -13.39 -2.63 0.33
C PHE A 106 -11.86 -2.44 0.19
N CYS A 107 -11.34 -2.38 -1.04
CA CYS A 107 -9.90 -2.17 -1.24
C CYS A 107 -9.49 -0.70 -1.13
N THR A 108 -10.45 0.23 -1.18
CA THR A 108 -10.21 1.67 -1.36
C THR A 108 -9.33 2.29 -0.27
N PRO A 109 -9.53 2.01 1.03
CA PRO A 109 -8.64 2.52 2.08
C PRO A 109 -7.16 2.24 1.82
N GLY A 110 -6.83 1.00 1.46
CA GLY A 110 -5.47 0.59 1.15
C GLY A 110 -4.88 1.35 -0.05
N PHE A 111 -5.67 1.56 -1.11
CA PHE A 111 -5.24 2.37 -2.25
C PHE A 111 -4.97 3.82 -1.85
N LEU A 112 -5.89 4.45 -1.11
CA LEU A 112 -5.76 5.86 -0.71
C LEU A 112 -4.47 6.09 0.10
N THR A 113 -4.17 5.22 1.06
CA THR A 113 -2.91 5.28 1.82
C THR A 113 -1.68 5.04 0.96
N THR A 114 -1.69 4.03 0.08
CA THR A 114 -0.56 3.75 -0.84
C THR A 114 -0.27 4.95 -1.74
N ILE A 115 -1.31 5.53 -2.34
CA ILE A 115 -1.20 6.64 -3.29
C ILE A 115 -0.77 7.92 -2.58
N THR A 116 -1.23 8.15 -1.34
CA THR A 116 -0.77 9.29 -0.54
C THR A 116 0.74 9.26 -0.35
N ALA A 117 1.31 8.11 0.03
CA ALA A 117 2.76 7.97 0.13
C ALA A 117 3.45 8.06 -1.25
N GLY A 118 2.89 7.40 -2.26
CA GLY A 118 3.46 7.38 -3.60
C GLY A 118 3.54 8.77 -4.24
N LEU A 119 2.51 9.60 -4.13
CA LEU A 119 2.51 10.96 -4.67
C LEU A 119 3.41 11.90 -3.88
N ARG A 120 3.56 11.71 -2.57
CA ARG A 120 4.57 12.46 -1.81
C ARG A 120 5.97 12.24 -2.38
N ASP A 121 6.28 11.01 -2.78
CA ASP A 121 7.60 10.63 -3.26
C ASP A 121 7.78 10.92 -4.77
N ASN A 122 6.72 10.81 -5.58
CA ASN A 122 6.66 11.22 -6.98
C ASN A 122 5.39 12.07 -7.25
N PRO A 123 5.46 13.41 -7.14
CA PRO A 123 4.28 14.29 -7.24
C PRO A 123 3.71 14.46 -8.65
N THR A 124 4.48 14.12 -9.69
CA THR A 124 4.08 14.27 -11.10
C THR A 124 4.34 12.96 -11.86
N PRO A 125 3.68 11.86 -11.48
CA PRO A 125 3.91 10.56 -12.10
C PRO A 125 3.35 10.54 -13.53
N THR A 126 4.04 9.82 -14.40
CA THR A 126 3.52 9.41 -15.69
C THR A 126 2.39 8.38 -15.52
N HIS A 127 1.64 8.10 -16.59
CA HIS A 127 0.59 7.09 -16.59
C HIS A 127 1.09 5.70 -16.14
N GLU A 128 2.28 5.30 -16.59
CA GLU A 128 2.85 3.99 -16.20
C GLU A 128 3.26 3.98 -14.74
N GLU A 129 3.88 5.06 -14.24
CA GLU A 129 4.22 5.18 -12.82
C GLU A 129 2.96 5.20 -11.93
N CYS A 130 1.85 5.77 -12.40
CA CYS A 130 0.56 5.67 -11.70
C CYS A 130 0.08 4.22 -11.58
N ARG A 131 0.29 3.39 -12.61
CA ARG A 131 -0.06 1.97 -12.60
C ARG A 131 0.85 1.19 -11.65
N GLU A 132 2.15 1.46 -11.69
CA GLU A 132 3.13 0.83 -10.80
C GLU A 132 2.88 1.19 -9.33
N MET A 133 2.55 2.45 -9.04
CA MET A 133 2.25 2.94 -7.69
C MET A 133 1.15 2.12 -7.00
N VAL A 134 0.18 1.65 -7.77
CA VAL A 134 -0.98 0.92 -7.24
C VAL A 134 -0.89 -0.61 -7.44
N ALA A 135 0.19 -1.10 -8.06
CA ALA A 135 0.35 -2.52 -8.40
C ALA A 135 0.39 -3.44 -7.17
N GLY A 136 0.76 -2.91 -6.00
CA GLY A 136 0.73 -3.61 -4.73
C GLY A 136 -0.66 -3.73 -4.08
N ASN A 137 -1.71 -3.20 -4.70
CA ASN A 137 -3.07 -3.20 -4.14
C ASN A 137 -4.03 -3.90 -5.10
N LEU A 138 -4.74 -4.91 -4.60
CA LEU A 138 -5.67 -5.69 -5.42
C LEU A 138 -7.08 -5.12 -5.36
N CYS A 139 -7.68 -4.92 -6.53
CA CYS A 139 -9.09 -4.59 -6.72
C CYS A 139 -9.77 -5.64 -7.60
N ARG A 140 -10.94 -6.13 -7.17
CA ARG A 140 -11.74 -7.10 -7.95
C ARG A 140 -12.88 -6.46 -8.74
N CYS A 141 -13.21 -5.21 -8.48
CA CYS A 141 -14.44 -4.58 -8.98
C CYS A 141 -14.19 -3.60 -10.13
N THR A 142 -13.17 -2.74 -10.03
CA THR A 142 -13.04 -1.55 -10.90
C THR A 142 -12.31 -1.79 -12.21
N GLY A 143 -11.53 -2.87 -12.32
CA GLY A 143 -10.63 -3.08 -13.46
C GLY A 143 -9.47 -2.07 -13.53
N TYR A 144 -9.17 -1.35 -12.44
CA TYR A 144 -8.05 -0.42 -12.25
C TYR A 144 -8.04 0.87 -13.07
N GLN A 145 -8.70 0.93 -14.23
CA GLN A 145 -8.67 2.09 -15.12
C GLN A 145 -9.04 3.40 -14.40
N ASN A 146 -10.13 3.40 -13.63
CA ASN A 146 -10.55 4.58 -12.88
C ASN A 146 -9.70 4.86 -11.64
N ILE A 147 -9.02 3.85 -11.09
CA ILE A 147 -8.06 4.04 -10.00
C ILE A 147 -6.84 4.79 -10.52
N VAL A 148 -6.31 4.39 -11.68
CA VAL A 148 -5.16 5.06 -12.32
C VAL A 148 -5.51 6.52 -12.65
N LYS A 149 -6.70 6.76 -13.24
CA LYS A 149 -7.20 8.14 -13.46
C LYS A 149 -7.31 8.94 -12.17
N ALA A 150 -7.72 8.31 -11.06
CA ALA A 150 -7.79 8.96 -9.77
C ALA A 150 -6.40 9.36 -9.23
N VAL A 151 -5.35 8.56 -9.50
CA VAL A 151 -3.96 8.92 -9.16
C VAL A 151 -3.52 10.15 -9.96
N GLU A 152 -3.71 10.14 -11.28
CA GLU A 152 -3.40 11.26 -12.16
C GLU A 152 -4.13 12.52 -11.71
N ARG A 153 -5.43 12.38 -11.41
CA ARG A 153 -6.25 13.49 -10.94
C ARG A 153 -5.79 14.03 -9.60
N ALA A 154 -5.40 13.17 -8.66
CA ALA A 154 -4.85 13.60 -7.38
C ALA A 154 -3.52 14.35 -7.57
N ALA A 155 -2.66 13.93 -8.51
CA ALA A 155 -1.44 14.63 -8.86
C ALA A 155 -1.71 16.03 -9.43
N GLU A 156 -2.73 16.18 -10.29
CA GLU A 156 -3.16 17.49 -10.82
C GLU A 156 -3.67 18.44 -9.72
N LEU A 157 -4.36 17.91 -8.71
CA LEU A 157 -4.83 18.67 -7.55
C LEU A 157 -3.69 19.10 -6.62
N GLY A 158 -2.51 18.47 -6.74
CA GLY A 158 -1.30 18.75 -5.95
C GLY A 158 -1.22 17.96 -4.64
N LEU A 159 -0.13 18.14 -3.89
CA LEU A 159 0.03 17.53 -2.58
C LEU A 159 -0.75 18.28 -1.50
N ASP A 160 -1.41 17.53 -0.63
CA ASP A 160 -1.94 18.08 0.60
C ASP A 160 -0.81 18.60 1.48
N THR A 161 -0.95 19.80 2.01
CA THR A 161 -0.01 20.30 3.01
C THR A 161 -0.22 19.49 4.29
N PRO A 162 0.78 18.74 4.78
CA PRO A 162 0.60 17.91 5.97
C PRO A 162 0.28 18.79 7.17
N ALA A 163 -0.82 18.47 7.86
CA ALA A 163 -1.09 19.01 9.17
C ALA A 163 -0.11 18.35 10.16
N GLY A 164 0.87 19.10 10.66
CA GLY A 164 1.59 18.72 11.87
C GLY A 164 2.97 18.05 11.72
N SER A 165 3.70 18.22 10.62
CA SER A 165 5.15 17.91 10.63
C SER A 165 5.94 19.01 11.35
N SER A 166 5.74 19.10 12.68
CA SER A 166 6.77 19.66 13.56
C SER A 166 7.89 18.63 13.58
N ARG A 167 8.93 18.86 12.77
CA ARG A 167 10.15 18.05 12.79
C ARG A 167 10.84 18.19 14.15
N ALA A 168 10.42 17.39 15.13
CA ALA A 168 11.18 17.18 16.34
C ALA A 168 12.54 16.61 15.92
N THR A 169 13.57 17.42 16.07
CA THR A 169 14.93 17.02 15.74
C THR A 169 15.34 16.01 16.80
N ARG A 170 15.38 14.71 16.46
CA ARG A 170 15.93 13.70 17.36
C ARG A 170 17.38 14.09 17.68
N PRO A 171 17.81 14.12 18.95
CA PRO A 171 19.23 14.16 19.28
C PRO A 171 19.90 12.95 18.64
N THR A 172 20.93 13.17 17.84
CA THR A 172 21.81 12.12 17.34
C THR A 172 22.46 11.43 18.53
N GLU A 173 22.04 10.19 18.83
CA GLU A 173 22.80 9.30 19.70
C GLU A 173 24.14 8.98 19.05
N ALA A 174 25.19 9.10 19.88
CA ALA A 174 26.57 8.87 19.50
C ALA A 174 26.80 7.42 19.04
N ALA A 175 27.65 7.26 18.02
CA ALA A 175 28.03 5.96 17.47
C ALA A 175 28.62 5.02 18.53
N PRO A 176 28.30 3.71 18.50
CA PRO A 176 28.95 2.72 19.37
C PRO A 176 30.39 2.46 18.89
N PRO A 177 31.30 2.05 19.79
CA PRO A 177 32.70 1.86 19.44
C PRO A 177 32.91 0.64 18.53
N ALA A 178 33.90 0.75 17.65
CA ALA A 178 34.31 -0.26 16.71
C ALA A 178 34.83 -1.53 17.41
N GLY A 179 34.25 -2.69 17.10
CA GLY A 179 34.76 -3.97 17.59
C GLY A 179 33.93 -5.20 17.20
N ALA A 180 34.32 -5.82 16.08
CA ALA A 180 34.20 -7.24 15.73
C ALA A 180 32.80 -7.89 15.54
N ALA A 181 32.46 -8.19 14.27
CA ALA A 181 32.45 -9.56 13.73
C ALA A 181 32.10 -9.52 12.23
N GLN A 182 32.98 -10.08 11.40
CA GLN A 182 32.79 -10.19 9.95
C GLN A 182 31.79 -11.30 9.64
N ALA A 183 30.66 -10.96 9.04
CA ALA A 183 29.84 -11.90 8.29
C ALA A 183 30.24 -11.82 6.81
N THR A 184 30.81 -12.90 6.30
CA THR A 184 31.23 -13.05 4.91
C THR A 184 30.03 -12.95 3.97
N ASN A 185 30.09 -11.99 3.05
CA ASN A 185 29.08 -11.73 2.04
C ASN A 185 29.29 -12.70 0.86
N VAL A 186 28.44 -13.71 0.71
CA VAL A 186 28.39 -14.52 -0.52
C VAL A 186 27.45 -13.81 -1.49
N ALA A 187 28.00 -12.88 -2.27
CA ALA A 187 27.34 -12.30 -3.42
C ALA A 187 27.32 -13.35 -4.55
N GLY A 188 26.23 -14.12 -4.61
CA GLY A 188 25.89 -14.93 -5.78
C GLY A 188 25.43 -14.01 -6.92
N ARG A 189 26.27 -13.84 -7.94
CA ARG A 189 25.87 -13.29 -9.24
C ARG A 189 24.79 -14.19 -9.86
N VAL A 190 23.55 -13.73 -9.91
CA VAL A 190 22.54 -14.33 -10.80
C VAL A 190 22.66 -13.62 -12.14
N ALA A 191 23.11 -14.38 -13.15
CA ALA A 191 23.18 -13.93 -14.53
C ALA A 191 21.77 -13.58 -15.04
N SER A 192 21.68 -12.53 -15.87
CA SER A 192 20.44 -12.11 -16.51
C SER A 192 19.84 -13.24 -17.34
N ALA A 193 18.66 -13.71 -16.97
CA ALA A 193 17.84 -14.53 -17.84
C ALA A 193 17.34 -13.67 -19.00
N SER A 194 17.59 -14.16 -20.22
CA SER A 194 17.15 -13.62 -21.48
C SER A 194 15.62 -13.46 -21.55
N ASP A 195 15.22 -12.35 -22.17
CA ASP A 195 13.86 -11.88 -22.45
C ASP A 195 12.93 -12.95 -23.08
N PRO A 196 11.79 -13.31 -22.45
CA PRO A 196 10.84 -14.27 -22.99
C PRO A 196 9.90 -13.67 -24.07
N ARG A 197 10.02 -12.38 -24.43
CA ARG A 197 9.12 -11.74 -25.41
C ARG A 197 9.50 -11.91 -26.88
N ARG A 198 10.51 -12.72 -27.20
CA ARG A 198 10.98 -12.91 -28.59
C ARG A 198 10.44 -14.16 -29.32
N SER A 199 9.50 -14.92 -28.74
CA SER A 199 8.98 -16.15 -29.39
C SER A 199 7.47 -16.18 -29.66
N SER A 200 6.74 -15.09 -29.44
CA SER A 200 5.28 -15.04 -29.68
C SER A 200 4.88 -14.37 -31.00
N SER A 201 5.79 -13.67 -31.69
CA SER A 201 5.49 -13.02 -32.98
C SER A 201 5.60 -13.95 -34.20
N GLU A 202 6.26 -15.11 -34.08
CA GLU A 202 6.44 -16.07 -35.20
C GLU A 202 5.42 -17.22 -35.19
N ARG A 203 4.49 -17.25 -34.21
CA ARG A 203 3.48 -18.33 -34.09
C ARG A 203 2.09 -17.93 -34.59
N SER A 204 1.88 -16.66 -34.96
CA SER A 204 0.60 -16.16 -35.48
C SER A 204 0.43 -16.28 -36.99
N GLU A 205 1.47 -16.59 -37.77
CA GLU A 205 1.38 -16.67 -39.25
C GLU A 205 1.02 -18.08 -39.80
N ARG A 206 0.55 -19.01 -38.96
CA ARG A 206 0.17 -20.38 -39.39
C ARG A 206 -1.25 -20.81 -39.03
N ILE A 207 -2.13 -19.88 -38.68
CA ILE A 207 -3.55 -20.16 -38.38
C ILE A 207 -4.46 -19.24 -39.20
N GLU A 208 -4.19 -19.11 -40.50
CA GLU A 208 -5.11 -18.51 -41.48
C GLU A 208 -5.03 -19.29 -42.80
N THR A 209 -5.41 -20.57 -42.79
CA THR A 209 -5.78 -21.30 -44.04
C THR A 209 -6.36 -22.67 -43.70
N ARG A 210 -7.68 -22.72 -43.46
CA ARG A 210 -8.61 -23.83 -43.78
C ARG A 210 -9.96 -23.61 -43.08
N ILE A 211 -10.81 -22.82 -43.71
CA ILE A 211 -12.26 -23.02 -43.62
C ILE A 211 -12.71 -23.12 -45.07
N GLU A 212 -12.65 -24.34 -45.63
CA GLU A 212 -13.36 -24.68 -46.85
C GLU A 212 -14.80 -25.03 -46.44
N THR A 213 -15.76 -24.23 -46.90
CA THR A 213 -17.18 -24.55 -46.87
C THR A 213 -17.47 -25.63 -47.91
N PRO A 214 -18.14 -26.75 -47.58
CA PRO A 214 -18.68 -27.63 -48.61
C PRO A 214 -19.99 -27.04 -49.13
N GLU A 215 -19.97 -26.61 -50.40
CA GLU A 215 -21.17 -26.49 -51.23
C GLU A 215 -21.58 -27.88 -51.73
N ASP A 216 -22.86 -28.18 -51.52
CA ASP A 216 -23.82 -28.93 -52.33
C ASP A 216 -23.60 -30.41 -52.72
N GLY A 217 -24.64 -31.21 -52.44
CA GLY A 217 -24.81 -32.52 -53.06
C GLY A 217 -26.07 -33.29 -52.66
N SER A 218 -27.13 -33.12 -53.48
CA SER A 218 -28.33 -33.97 -53.69
C SER A 218 -29.60 -33.67 -52.89
#